data_AF-A0A2S2N3P8-F1
#
_entry.id   AF-A0A2S2N3P8-F1
#
_cell.length_a   1.000
_cell.length_b   1.000
_cell.length_c   1.000
_cell.angle_alpha   90.00
_cell.angle_beta   90.00
_cell.angle_gamma   90.00
#
_symmetry.space_group_name_H-M   'P 1'
#
loop_
_entity.id
_entity.type
_entity.pdbx_description
1 polymer ?
#
loop_
_entity_poly.entity_id
_entity_poly.type
_entity_poly.pdbx_seq_one_letter_code
_entity_poly.pdbx_strand_id
1 'polypeptide(L)'
;PRVQQLSPPAFLRELRERVCIDRKPLRFCAERLHSLLRTLALPDVADFSPITLVANFATLVSTYSKGFTIIIEPFDDRTPSVSNPVLHFSCLDASIAIRPVFERFQSVIITSGTLSPLEFYPKILGFRPVTMATFSMTLA
;
A
#
# COMPACT_ATOMS: atom_id res chain seq x y z
N PRO A 1 -7.52 -11.44 -22.82
CA PRO A 1 -6.37 -11.32 -21.89
C PRO A 1 -6.81 -11.80 -20.50
N ARG A 2 -5.96 -12.53 -19.76
CA ARG A 2 -6.31 -13.04 -18.42
C ARG A 2 -5.79 -12.09 -17.34
N VAL A 3 -6.46 -12.06 -16.19
CA VAL A 3 -5.97 -11.37 -14.99
C VAL A 3 -4.61 -11.96 -14.62
N GLN A 4 -3.63 -11.10 -14.37
CA GLN A 4 -2.29 -11.51 -13.96
C GLN A 4 -2.01 -11.03 -12.54
N GLN A 5 -1.52 -11.95 -11.71
CA GLN A 5 -1.08 -11.64 -10.36
C GLN A 5 0.43 -11.85 -10.26
N LEU A 6 1.13 -10.83 -9.77
CA LEU A 6 2.58 -10.82 -9.62
C LEU A 6 2.96 -10.43 -8.20
N SER A 7 4.00 -11.06 -7.67
CA SER A 7 4.65 -10.55 -6.47
C SER A 7 5.55 -9.35 -6.84
N PRO A 8 5.74 -8.36 -5.94
CA PRO A 8 6.63 -7.22 -6.22
C PRO A 8 8.05 -7.64 -6.64
N PRO A 9 8.70 -8.66 -6.03
CA PRO A 9 10.00 -9.15 -6.50
C PRO A 9 9.98 -9.74 -7.91
N ALA A 10 8.92 -10.47 -8.29
CA ALA A 10 8.77 -11.01 -9.63
C ALA A 10 8.64 -9.89 -10.66
N PHE A 11 7.80 -8.88 -10.36
CA PHE A 11 7.64 -7.70 -11.20
C PHE A 11 8.97 -6.93 -11.39
N LEU A 12 9.73 -6.73 -10.30
CA LEU A 12 11.05 -6.07 -10.38
C LEU A 12 12.06 -6.86 -11.21
N ARG A 13 12.01 -8.20 -11.16
CA ARG A 13 12.87 -9.06 -11.98
C ARG A 13 12.52 -8.90 -13.47
N GLU A 14 11.24 -8.96 -13.83
CA GLU A 14 10.80 -8.75 -15.21
C GLU A 14 11.14 -7.35 -15.72
N LEU A 15 11.00 -6.33 -14.86
CA LEU A 15 11.36 -4.95 -15.17
C LEU A 15 12.87 -4.79 -15.41
N ARG A 16 13.70 -5.48 -14.65
CA ARG A 16 15.15 -5.53 -14.88
C ARG A 16 15.50 -6.24 -16.19
N GLU A 17 14.87 -7.38 -16.47
CA GLU A 17 15.12 -8.18 -17.69
C GLU A 17 14.70 -7.45 -18.97
N ARG A 18 13.60 -6.70 -18.94
CA ARG A 18 13.06 -6.04 -20.13
C ARG A 18 13.54 -4.60 -20.33
N VAL A 19 13.81 -3.86 -19.25
CA VAL A 19 14.05 -2.41 -19.30
C VAL A 19 15.38 -2.02 -18.64
N CYS A 20 16.14 -2.98 -18.10
CA CYS A 20 17.45 -2.73 -17.46
C CYS A 20 17.41 -1.73 -16.29
N ILE A 21 16.27 -1.63 -15.59
CA ILE A 21 16.14 -0.77 -14.41
C ILE A 21 16.34 -1.60 -13.14
N ASP A 22 17.28 -1.18 -12.31
CA ASP A 22 17.55 -1.82 -11.04
C ASP A 22 16.59 -1.37 -9.92
N ARG A 23 16.46 -2.22 -8.90
CA ARG A 23 15.65 -1.94 -7.70
C ARG A 23 16.12 -0.71 -6.92
N LYS A 24 17.43 -0.47 -6.83
CA LYS A 24 18.01 0.55 -5.94
C LYS A 24 17.63 1.99 -6.38
N PRO A 25 17.75 2.38 -7.66
CA PRO A 25 17.26 3.69 -8.13
C PRO A 25 15.77 3.92 -7.89
N LEU A 26 14.93 2.89 -8.10
CA LEU A 26 13.47 3.02 -7.94
C LEU A 26 13.04 3.43 -6.53
N ARG A 27 13.81 3.08 -5.50
CA ARG A 27 13.51 3.45 -4.10
C ARG A 27 13.56 4.95 -3.84
N PHE A 28 14.25 5.71 -4.68
CA PHE A 28 14.42 7.15 -4.51
C PHE A 28 13.62 7.94 -5.55
N CYS A 29 12.74 7.28 -6.31
CA CYS A 29 12.03 7.89 -7.43
C CYS A 29 11.08 9.01 -6.96
N ALA A 30 10.27 8.75 -5.93
CA ALA A 30 9.35 9.74 -5.37
C ALA A 30 10.09 10.97 -4.81
N GLU A 31 11.11 10.75 -3.98
CA GLU A 31 11.92 11.83 -3.39
C GLU A 31 12.64 12.66 -4.46
N ARG A 32 13.19 11.99 -5.48
CA ARG A 32 13.88 12.68 -6.57
C ARG A 32 12.93 13.54 -7.39
N LEU A 33 11.73 13.04 -7.69
CA LEU A 33 10.69 13.80 -8.38
C LEU A 33 10.25 15.01 -7.54
N HIS A 34 10.02 14.82 -6.24
CA HIS A 34 9.64 15.90 -5.34
C HIS A 34 10.70 17.01 -5.29
N SER A 35 11.98 16.62 -5.17
CA SER A 35 13.12 17.55 -5.23
C SER A 35 13.18 18.31 -6.56
N LEU A 36 12.92 17.63 -7.68
CA LEU A 36 12.92 18.24 -9.01
C LEU A 36 11.79 19.27 -9.17
N LEU A 37 10.56 18.92 -8.80
CA LEU A 37 9.39 19.81 -8.89
C LEU A 37 9.61 21.10 -8.09
N ARG A 38 10.20 20.96 -6.88
CA ARG A 38 10.55 22.12 -6.04
C ARG A 38 11.65 22.98 -6.66
N THR A 39 12.66 22.36 -7.29
CA THR A 39 13.78 23.09 -7.91
C THR A 39 13.34 23.87 -9.15
N LEU A 40 12.39 23.32 -9.92
CA LEU A 40 11.83 23.96 -11.11
C LEU A 40 10.80 25.05 -10.79
N ALA A 41 10.42 25.23 -9.52
CA ALA A 41 9.46 26.25 -9.07
C ALA A 41 8.16 26.26 -9.88
N LEU A 42 7.60 25.07 -10.13
CA LEU A 42 6.38 24.93 -10.93
C LEU A 42 5.16 25.50 -10.18
N PRO A 43 4.31 26.29 -10.86
CA PRO A 43 3.21 27.00 -10.21
C PRO A 43 2.04 26.08 -9.84
N ASP A 44 1.78 25.04 -10.63
CA ASP A 44 0.70 24.08 -10.39
C ASP A 44 1.24 22.67 -10.20
N VAL A 45 1.20 22.18 -8.97
CA VAL A 45 1.64 20.84 -8.59
C VAL A 45 0.55 19.80 -8.89
N ALA A 46 -0.71 20.21 -9.02
CA ALA A 46 -1.84 19.30 -9.24
C ALA A 46 -1.76 18.62 -10.60
N ASP A 47 -1.27 19.34 -11.62
CA ASP A 47 -1.03 18.83 -12.97
C ASP A 47 -0.04 17.64 -13.00
N PHE A 48 0.83 17.54 -11.99
CA PHE A 48 1.83 16.47 -11.87
C PHE A 48 1.36 15.31 -10.99
N SER A 49 0.06 15.25 -10.63
CA SER A 49 -0.52 14.13 -9.87
C SER A 49 -0.28 12.76 -10.53
N PRO A 50 -0.48 12.57 -11.86
CA PRO A 50 -0.27 11.26 -12.48
C PRO A 50 1.18 10.77 -12.42
N ILE A 51 2.16 11.66 -12.65
CA ILE A 51 3.57 11.29 -12.57
C ILE A 51 4.02 11.03 -11.13
N THR A 52 3.45 11.79 -10.18
CA THR A 52 3.65 11.56 -8.74
C THR A 52 3.12 10.19 -8.33
N LEU A 53 1.96 9.79 -8.84
CA LEU A 53 1.39 8.47 -8.61
C LEU A 53 2.31 7.35 -9.11
N VAL A 54 2.86 7.48 -10.33
CA VAL A 54 3.82 6.50 -10.89
C VAL A 54 5.11 6.46 -10.08
N ALA A 55 5.65 7.60 -9.66
CA ALA A 55 6.87 7.66 -8.85
C ALA A 55 6.69 7.06 -7.45
N ASN A 56 5.52 7.28 -6.85
CA ASN A 56 5.13 6.65 -5.58
C ASN A 56 5.02 5.13 -5.75
N PHE A 57 4.34 4.67 -6.80
CA PHE A 57 4.26 3.24 -7.13
C PHE A 57 5.66 2.61 -7.29
N ALA A 58 6.55 3.24 -8.07
CA ALA A 58 7.93 2.78 -8.25
C ALA A 58 8.69 2.65 -6.92
N THR A 59 8.50 3.63 -6.03
CA THR A 59 9.11 3.65 -4.70
C THR A 59 8.55 2.54 -3.81
N LEU A 60 7.23 2.33 -3.83
CA LEU A 60 6.57 1.31 -3.03
C LEU A 60 6.93 -0.11 -3.47
N VAL A 61 6.86 -0.41 -4.77
CA VAL A 61 7.21 -1.73 -5.34
C VAL A 61 8.67 -2.09 -5.05
N SER A 62 9.58 -1.11 -5.11
CA SER A 62 11.00 -1.32 -4.81
C SER A 62 11.33 -1.38 -3.31
N THR A 63 10.42 -0.93 -2.44
CA THR A 63 10.60 -0.94 -0.98
C THR A 63 9.98 -2.19 -0.37
N TYR A 64 8.68 -2.40 -0.57
CA TYR A 64 7.92 -3.46 0.07
C TYR A 64 7.88 -4.74 -0.78
N SER A 65 8.59 -5.77 -0.33
CA SER A 65 8.64 -7.07 -1.01
C SER A 65 7.73 -8.15 -0.42
N LYS A 66 7.19 -7.93 0.79
CA LYS A 66 6.37 -8.89 1.54
C LYS A 66 5.05 -8.24 1.93
N GLY A 67 3.96 -9.00 1.87
CA GLY A 67 2.63 -8.50 2.22
C GLY A 67 1.99 -7.61 1.14
N PHE A 68 2.54 -7.56 -0.07
CA PHE A 68 1.98 -6.80 -1.19
C PHE A 68 1.86 -7.69 -2.42
N THR A 69 0.89 -7.38 -3.28
CA THR A 69 0.66 -8.05 -4.56
C THR A 69 0.36 -7.01 -5.65
N ILE A 70 0.79 -7.30 -6.87
CA ILE A 70 0.43 -6.54 -8.06
C ILE A 70 -0.61 -7.37 -8.81
N ILE A 71 -1.73 -6.74 -9.18
CA ILE A 71 -2.82 -7.37 -9.93
C ILE A 71 -3.05 -6.52 -11.18
N ILE A 72 -3.02 -7.15 -12.35
CA ILE A 72 -3.26 -6.51 -13.63
C ILE A 72 -4.56 -7.08 -14.19
N GLU A 73 -5.58 -6.25 -14.25
CA GLU A 73 -6.91 -6.58 -14.72
C GLU A 73 -7.11 -5.95 -16.10
N PRO A 74 -7.31 -6.73 -17.17
CA PRO A 74 -7.41 -6.19 -18.52
C PRO A 74 -8.80 -5.61 -18.88
N PHE A 75 -9.82 -6.00 -18.11
CA PHE A 75 -11.22 -5.62 -18.31
C PHE A 75 -11.86 -5.37 -16.96
N ASP A 76 -12.90 -4.55 -16.92
CA ASP A 76 -13.76 -4.39 -15.77
C ASP A 76 -14.77 -5.55 -15.72
N ASP A 77 -14.98 -6.14 -14.54
CA ASP A 77 -15.97 -7.19 -14.30
C ASP A 77 -17.38 -6.80 -14.74
N ARG A 78 -17.72 -5.50 -14.66
CA ARG A 78 -19.04 -4.97 -15.03
C ARG A 78 -19.23 -4.81 -16.54
N THR A 79 -18.15 -4.63 -17.29
CA THR A 79 -18.17 -4.40 -18.75
C THR A 79 -17.03 -5.18 -19.44
N PRO A 80 -17.13 -6.52 -19.54
CA PRO A 80 -16.05 -7.37 -20.04
C PRO A 80 -15.73 -7.18 -21.53
N SER A 81 -16.63 -6.54 -22.30
CA SER A 81 -16.43 -6.22 -23.71
C SER A 81 -15.64 -4.93 -23.96
N VAL A 82 -15.47 -4.08 -22.93
CA VAL A 82 -14.74 -2.82 -23.03
C VAL A 82 -13.35 -3.01 -22.44
N SER A 83 -12.31 -2.73 -23.23
CA SER A 83 -10.93 -2.79 -22.73
C SER A 83 -10.66 -1.60 -21.81
N ASN A 84 -10.48 -1.89 -20.53
CA ASN A 84 -10.13 -0.92 -19.50
C ASN A 84 -9.09 -1.53 -18.56
N PRO A 85 -7.79 -1.51 -18.92
CA PRO A 85 -6.76 -2.16 -18.15
C PRO A 85 -6.43 -1.36 -16.88
N VAL A 86 -6.50 -2.00 -15.72
CA VAL A 86 -6.16 -1.40 -14.42
C VAL A 86 -5.05 -2.22 -13.76
N LEU A 87 -4.09 -1.52 -13.15
CA LEU A 87 -3.03 -2.11 -12.36
C LEU A 87 -3.25 -1.73 -10.88
N HIS A 88 -3.47 -2.73 -10.05
CA HIS A 88 -3.61 -2.59 -8.61
C HIS A 88 -2.32 -2.98 -7.90
N PHE A 89 -1.80 -2.10 -7.07
CA PHE A 89 -0.76 -2.42 -6.09
C PHE A 89 -1.40 -2.51 -4.70
N SER A 90 -1.70 -3.74 -4.28
CA SER A 90 -2.54 -4.00 -3.11
C SER A 90 -1.70 -4.46 -1.93
N CYS A 91 -1.88 -3.81 -0.77
CA CYS A 91 -1.35 -4.25 0.51
C CYS A 91 -2.27 -5.31 1.11
N LEU A 92 -1.71 -6.47 1.47
CA LEU A 92 -2.41 -7.58 2.11
C LEU A 92 -2.09 -7.69 3.62
N ASP A 93 -1.12 -6.91 4.11
CA ASP A 93 -0.66 -6.94 5.50
C ASP A 93 -0.85 -5.58 6.17
N ALA A 94 -1.96 -5.44 6.90
CA ALA A 94 -2.31 -4.23 7.63
C ALA A 94 -1.34 -3.92 8.79
N SER A 95 -0.59 -4.91 9.29
CA SER A 95 0.36 -4.71 10.39
C SER A 95 1.48 -3.74 10.00
N ILE A 96 1.86 -3.69 8.71
CA ILE A 96 2.93 -2.83 8.19
C ILE A 96 2.64 -1.35 8.45
N ALA A 97 1.38 -0.93 8.29
CA ALA A 97 0.98 0.47 8.45
C ALA A 97 0.95 0.91 9.92
N ILE A 98 0.49 0.04 10.83
CA ILE A 98 0.32 0.37 12.25
C ILE A 98 1.59 0.13 13.09
N ARG A 99 2.50 -0.72 12.62
CA ARG A 99 3.76 -1.04 13.29
C ARG A 99 4.52 0.18 13.86
N PRO A 100 4.77 1.28 13.13
CA PRO A 100 5.48 2.43 13.68
C PRO A 100 4.74 3.13 14.82
N VAL A 101 3.42 3.00 14.90
CA VAL A 101 2.62 3.54 16.02
C VAL A 101 2.91 2.74 17.28
N PHE A 102 2.88 1.41 17.20
CA PHE A 102 3.20 0.54 18.34
C PHE A 102 4.65 0.61 18.78
N GLU A 103 5.60 0.84 17.86
CA GLU A 103 7.02 1.00 18.20
C GLU A 103 7.34 2.37 18.83
N ARG A 104 6.57 3.43 18.49
CA ARG A 104 6.84 4.80 18.93
C ARG A 104 6.18 5.16 20.27
N PHE A 105 4.99 4.64 20.54
CA PHE A 105 4.20 5.01 21.71
C PHE A 105 4.19 3.89 22.75
N GLN A 106 4.38 4.25 24.02
CA GLN A 106 4.42 3.30 25.13
C GLN A 106 3.08 2.59 25.35
N SER A 107 1.96 3.31 25.20
CA SER A 107 0.62 2.76 25.36
C SER A 107 -0.30 3.27 24.25
N VAL A 108 -0.97 2.33 23.59
CA VAL A 108 -1.92 2.59 22.50
C VAL A 108 -3.23 1.91 22.88
N ILE A 109 -4.30 2.69 22.99
CA ILE A 109 -5.63 2.20 23.36
C ILE A 109 -6.51 2.23 22.11
N ILE A 110 -7.07 1.08 21.74
CA ILE A 110 -8.02 0.95 20.63
C ILE A 110 -9.41 0.75 21.23
N THR A 111 -10.29 1.73 21.04
CA THR A 111 -11.68 1.68 21.49
C THR A 111 -12.60 1.78 20.28
N SER A 112 -13.59 0.89 20.17
CA SER A 112 -14.73 1.09 19.28
C SER A 112 -15.94 0.35 19.84
N GLY A 113 -17.13 0.91 19.62
CA GLY A 113 -18.40 0.35 20.07
C GLY A 113 -18.88 -0.86 19.25
N THR A 114 -18.18 -1.20 18.17
CA THR A 114 -18.59 -2.25 17.24
C THR A 114 -17.47 -3.26 16.95
N LEU A 115 -16.40 -3.27 17.75
CA LEU A 115 -15.32 -4.26 17.58
C LEU A 115 -15.83 -5.66 17.94
N SER A 116 -16.05 -6.48 16.93
CA SER A 116 -16.45 -7.87 17.08
C SER A 116 -15.97 -8.70 15.89
N PRO A 117 -15.31 -9.85 16.11
CA PRO A 117 -14.80 -10.37 17.37
C PRO A 117 -13.48 -9.69 17.77
N LEU A 118 -13.30 -9.34 19.05
CA LEU A 118 -12.09 -8.65 19.54
C LEU A 118 -10.79 -9.43 19.28
N GLU A 119 -10.85 -10.76 19.24
CA GLU A 119 -9.68 -11.61 19.07
C GLU A 119 -9.00 -11.52 17.69
N PHE A 120 -9.70 -11.00 16.68
CA PHE A 120 -9.16 -10.88 15.33
C PHE A 120 -8.17 -9.72 15.18
N TYR A 121 -8.43 -8.59 15.84
CA TYR A 121 -7.63 -7.37 15.67
C TYR A 121 -6.16 -7.55 16.06
N PRO A 122 -5.82 -8.19 17.20
CA PRO A 122 -4.43 -8.49 17.54
C PRO A 122 -3.70 -9.34 16.50
N LYS A 123 -4.42 -10.31 15.91
CA LYS A 123 -3.86 -11.23 14.90
C LYS A 123 -3.58 -10.53 13.58
N ILE A 124 -4.52 -9.70 13.11
CA ILE A 124 -4.41 -8.98 11.83
C ILE A 124 -3.39 -7.83 11.92
N LEU A 125 -3.41 -7.08 13.02
CA LEU A 125 -2.55 -5.92 13.21
C LEU A 125 -1.18 -6.26 13.82
N GLY A 126 -0.96 -7.52 14.21
CA GLY A 126 0.35 -8.01 14.66
C GLY A 126 0.80 -7.50 16.02
N PHE A 127 -0.12 -7.29 16.97
CA PHE A 127 0.21 -6.81 18.32
C PHE A 127 -0.31 -7.75 19.42
N ARG A 128 0.20 -7.58 20.64
CA ARG A 128 -0.22 -8.33 21.84
C ARG A 128 -0.83 -7.36 22.87
N PRO A 129 -2.17 -7.24 22.96
CA PRO A 129 -2.79 -6.41 23.98
C PRO A 129 -2.57 -6.97 25.37
N VAL A 130 -2.40 -6.08 26.35
CA VAL A 130 -2.40 -6.44 27.78
C VAL A 130 -3.83 -6.67 28.29
N THR A 131 -4.77 -5.88 27.78
CA THR A 131 -6.17 -5.95 28.17
C THR A 131 -7.05 -5.98 26.93
N MET A 132 -7.97 -6.93 26.87
CA MET A 132 -9.07 -6.98 25.90
C MET A 132 -10.36 -7.07 26.71
N ALA A 133 -11.19 -6.04 26.61
CA ALA A 133 -12.42 -5.95 27.38
C ALA A 133 -13.58 -5.58 26.46
N THR A 134 -14.72 -6.25 26.65
CA THR A 134 -16.00 -5.88 26.05
C THR A 134 -16.88 -5.34 27.16
N PHE A 135 -17.41 -4.13 26.98
CA PHE A 135 -18.41 -3.57 27.88
C PHE A 135 -19.78 -3.70 27.23
N SER A 136 -20.68 -4.46 27.84
CA SER A 136 -22.08 -4.54 27.42
C SER A 136 -22.76 -3.20 27.67
N MET A 137 -23.39 -2.60 26.66
CA MET A 137 -24.27 -1.46 26.88
C MET A 137 -25.51 -1.92 27.64
N THR A 138 -25.60 -1.58 28.91
CA THR A 138 -26.87 -1.58 29.65
C THR A 138 -27.47 -0.19 29.51
N LEU A 139 -28.55 -0.05 28.73
CA LEU A 139 -29.50 1.05 28.97
C LEU A 139 -30.25 0.70 30.25
N ALA A 140 -30.06 1.50 31.29
CA ALA A 140 -30.94 1.51 32.46
C ALA A 140 -32.13 2.42 32.20
#